data_AF-A0A1Q5ZTH3-F1
#
_entry.id   AF-A0A1Q5ZTH3-F1
#
_cell.length_a   1.000
_cell.length_b   1.000
_cell.length_c   1.000
_cell.angle_alpha   90.00
_cell.angle_beta   90.00
_cell.angle_gamma   90.00
#
_symmetry.space_group_name_H-M   'P 1'
#
loop_
_entity.id
_entity.type
_entity.pdbx_description
1 polymer ?
#
loop_
_entity_poly.entity_id
_entity_poly.type
_entity_poly.pdbx_seq_one_letter_code
_entity_poly.pdbx_strand_id
1 'polypeptide(L)' 'MWSNEVIEQKIDYIHNNPVVAGFVDFDYEYLHSSARDYGGNKVLVTVITT' A
#
# COMPACT_ATOMS: atom_id res chain seq x y z
N MET A 1 20.43 -4.98 8.94
CA MET A 1 19.09 -5.25 8.36
C MET A 1 18.11 -4.33 9.07
N TRP A 2 17.06 -3.86 8.40
CA TRP A 2 16.04 -2.98 9.02
C TRP A 2 15.16 -3.79 9.98
N SER A 3 14.65 -3.17 11.05
CA SER A 3 13.66 -3.81 11.93
C SER A 3 12.29 -3.87 11.25
N ASN A 4 11.45 -4.81 11.67
CA ASN A 4 10.07 -4.92 11.17
C ASN A 4 9.30 -3.61 11.36
N GLU A 5 9.47 -2.94 12.50
CA GLU A 5 8.85 -1.65 12.80
C GLU A 5 9.17 -0.59 11.73
N VAL A 6 10.42 -0.52 11.27
CA VAL A 6 10.81 0.46 10.24
C VAL A 6 10.30 0.07 8.86
N ILE A 7 10.15 -1.24 8.60
CA ILE A 7 9.56 -1.73 7.36
C ILE A 7 8.06 -1.37 7.32
N GLU A 8 7.33 -1.64 8.40
CA GLU A 8 5.91 -1.30 8.57
C GLU A 8 5.68 0.20 8.40
N GLN A 9 6.49 1.04 9.07
CA GLN A 9 6.41 2.50 8.91
C GLN A 9 6.53 2.95 7.45
N LYS A 10 7.41 2.32 6.66
CA LYS A 10 7.61 2.67 5.25
C LYS A 10 6.44 2.19 4.38
N ILE A 11 5.88 1.03 4.69
CA ILE A 11 4.69 0.49 4.00
C ILE A 11 3.53 1.46 4.22
N ASP A 12 3.26 1.85 5.47
CA ASP A 12 2.19 2.79 5.83
C ASP A 12 2.34 4.13 5.12
N TYR A 13 3.57 4.67 5.07
CA TYR A 13 3.85 5.92 4.35
C TYR A 13 3.50 5.81 2.86
N ILE A 14 3.90 4.72 2.21
CA ILE A 14 3.67 4.52 0.77
C ILE A 14 2.17 4.39 0.46
N HIS A 15 1.42 3.65 1.26
CA HIS A 15 -0.02 3.45 1.06
C HIS A 15 -0.84 4.71 1.35
N ASN A 16 -0.42 5.53 2.31
CA ASN A 16 -1.11 6.79 2.63
C ASN A 16 -0.79 7.95 1.69
N ASN A 17 0.28 7.88 0.89
CA ASN A 17 0.62 8.93 -0.07
C ASN A 17 -0.56 9.40 -0.97
N PRO A 18 -1.33 8.51 -1.62
CA PRO A 18 -2.46 8.94 -2.45
C PRO A 18 -3.60 9.59 -1.63
N VAL A 19 -3.75 9.24 -0.35
CA VAL A 19 -4.72 9.86 0.58
C VAL A 19 -4.25 11.26 0.94
N VAL A 20 -3.00 11.40 1.38
CA VAL A 20 -2.39 12.70 1.74
C VAL A 20 -2.36 13.66 0.55
N ALA A 21 -2.15 13.14 -0.66
CA ALA A 21 -2.20 13.93 -1.89
C ALA A 21 -3.62 14.31 -2.33
N GLY A 22 -4.66 13.76 -1.70
CA GLY A 22 -6.07 14.03 -2.01
C GLY A 22 -6.57 13.37 -3.30
N PHE A 23 -5.91 12.30 -3.77
CA PHE A 23 -6.36 11.56 -4.95
C PHE A 23 -7.50 10.58 -4.66
N VAL A 24 -7.56 10.07 -3.43
CA VAL A 24 -8.53 9.07 -2.96
C VAL A 24 -8.86 9.32 -1.49
N ASP A 25 -10.02 8.83 -1.03
CA ASP A 25 -10.41 8.93 0.38
C ASP A 25 -9.79 7.80 1.22
N PHE A 26 -9.54 6.64 0.60
CA PHE A 26 -8.89 5.48 1.24
C PHE A 26 -7.72 4.93 0.42
N ASP A 27 -6.68 4.45 1.11
CA ASP A 27 -5.43 3.93 0.51
C ASP A 27 -5.63 2.78 -0.50
N TYR A 28 -6.57 1.88 -0.21
CA TYR A 28 -6.97 0.77 -1.08
C TYR A 28 -7.77 1.22 -2.32
N GLU A 29 -8.18 2.48 -2.44
CA GLU A 29 -8.88 2.95 -3.64
C GLU A 29 -7.92 3.34 -4.76
N TYR A 30 -6.65 3.59 -4.44
CA TYR A 30 -5.66 4.03 -5.43
C TYR A 30 -5.26 2.87 -6.35
N LEU A 31 -5.54 3.02 -7.65
CA LEU A 31 -5.39 1.97 -8.67
C LEU A 31 -4.01 1.30 -8.69
N HIS A 32 -2.96 2.08 -8.42
CA HIS A 32 -1.56 1.63 -8.46
C HIS A 32 -0.99 1.32 -7.08
N SER A 33 -1.83 1.18 -6.06
CA SER A 33 -1.41 0.81 -4.70
C SER A 33 -1.51 -0.70 -4.49
N SER A 34 -0.51 -1.28 -3.82
CA SER A 34 -0.58 -2.66 -3.32
C SER A 34 -1.50 -2.81 -2.10
N ALA A 35 -1.96 -1.71 -1.47
CA ALA A 35 -2.97 -1.75 -0.40
C ALA A 35 -4.27 -2.45 -0.84
N ARG A 36 -4.53 -2.46 -2.15
CA ARG A 36 -5.66 -3.16 -2.80
C ARG A 36 -5.66 -4.68 -2.60
N ASP A 37 -4.49 -5.27 -2.40
CA ASP A 37 -4.31 -6.74 -2.38
C ASP A 37 -4.75 -7.37 -1.06
N TYR A 38 -4.77 -6.58 0.04
CA TYR A 38 -5.19 -7.06 1.36
C TYR A 38 -6.66 -7.52 1.43
N GLY A 39 -7.48 -7.14 0.44
CA GLY A 39 -8.90 -7.51 0.34
C GLY A 39 -9.21 -8.73 -0.55
N GLY A 40 -8.21 -9.41 -1.13
CA GLY A 40 -8.43 -10.58 -2.00
C GLY A 40 -9.05 -10.27 -3.37
N ASN A 41 -9.04 -9.00 -3.79
CA ASN A 41 -9.54 -8.57 -5.10
C ASN A 41 -8.42 -8.62 -6.15
N LYS A 42 -8.77 -8.81 -7.43
CA LYS A 42 -7.80 -8.73 -8.54
C LYS A 42 -7.13 -7.35 -8.57
N VAL A 43 -5.81 -7.32 -8.38
CA VAL A 43 -5.00 -6.08 -8.39
C VAL A 43 -4.08 -6.04 -9.61
N LEU A 44 -3.79 -4.83 -10.11
CA LEU A 44 -2.81 -4.61 -11.18
C LEU A 44 -1.35 -4.69 -10.70
N VAL A 45 -1.13 -4.57 -9.39
CA VAL A 45 0.19 -4.64 -8.74
C VAL A 45 0.18 -5.85 -7.83
N THR A 46 1.00 -6.87 -8.13
CA THR A 46 1.13 -8.10 -7.34
C THR A 46 2.24 -7.95 -6.31
N VAL A 47 1.97 -8.27 -5.05
CA VAL A 47 3.03 -8.43 -4.04
C VAL A 47 3.68 -9.80 -4.23
N ILE A 48 4.96 -9.84 -4.58
CA ILE A 48 5.73 -11.09 -4.68
C ILE A 48 6.43 -11.31 -3.35
N THR A 49 6.01 -12.33 -2.60
CA THR A 49 6.71 -12.77 -1.39
C THR A 49 7.55 -14.00 -1.74
N THR A 50 8.87 -13.89 -1.61
CA THR A 50 9.84 -14.99 -1.78
C THR A 50 10.45 -15.35 -0.43
#